data_AF-A0A5N9C3V6-F1
#
_entry.id   AF-A0A5N9C3V6-F1
#
_cell.length_a   1.000
_cell.length_b   1.000
_cell.length_c   1.000
_cell.angle_alpha   90.00
_cell.angle_beta   90.00
_cell.angle_gamma   90.00
#
_symmetry.space_group_name_H-M   'P 1'
#
loop_
_entity.id
_entity.type
_entity.pdbx_description
1 polymer ?
#
loop_
_entity_poly.entity_id
_entity_poly.type
_entity_poly.pdbx_seq_one_letter_code
_entity_poly.pdbx_strand_id
1 'polypeptide(L)'
;MNRFSPNISILIITISIIISIFLVISNSCLIGPEGPQGNQGRTGPQGPKGSIGIQGPKGDTGLIGPKGNTGIQGPKGNTGPQGPQGNAGPQGTQGRTGPQGITGIQGAKGLKGDTGIQGPQGNTGPQGPQGNTGPQGPQGNTGPQGPQGNTGLQGPAGKSSNELNREIPTGFTISTLDNTDDVGLQNSTTIGADGFPIVSYYDNTNKVLKVAHCKDIKCTSTSVAIVDNSTSKVGEYSSIIINPDGKPVISYYDGAGGNLKIAFCNNTPCTSANIKTLDTSDDVGRYSSIAIGRDGFPIISYYDLTNQNLKLAHCKDKICENFDIKLVDTVGAVGRYSSITITGDGLALISYEDNSNKNLKVAHCNDQDCSNFKITTVDNSGLIYYHTSITTGADGLGLISYYDGINGDLKTFHCTNLDCSSGISNVAASVGNIGQSSSITIGIDGLGLISYWDATKDKLKIGHCVNTECSLITSAIIQTTGDKWFHSSITIGIDGLGIIMFRDTNQGSLKSAHCENLFCSQNFRRR
;
A
#
# COMPACT_ATOMS: atom_id res chain seq x y z
N MET A 1 -6.52 -81.04 22.78
CA MET A 1 -7.36 -79.82 22.92
C MET A 1 -6.46 -78.71 23.44
N ASN A 2 -6.09 -77.78 22.57
CA ASN A 2 -5.00 -76.83 22.77
C ASN A 2 -5.30 -75.83 23.89
N ARG A 3 -4.41 -75.76 24.87
CA ARG A 3 -4.40 -74.72 25.92
C ARG A 3 -3.76 -73.46 25.33
N PHE A 4 -4.54 -72.40 25.15
CA PHE A 4 -4.00 -71.08 24.85
C PHE A 4 -3.39 -70.46 26.11
N SER A 5 -2.21 -69.87 25.95
CA SER A 5 -1.40 -69.24 26.99
C SER A 5 -2.03 -67.94 27.52
N PRO A 6 -2.01 -67.67 28.85
CA PRO A 6 -2.60 -66.47 29.46
C PRO A 6 -1.90 -65.15 29.08
N ASN A 7 -0.73 -65.21 28.43
CA ASN A 7 0.00 -64.01 28.00
C ASN A 7 -0.59 -63.34 26.74
N ILE A 8 -1.38 -64.07 25.94
CA ILE A 8 -2.01 -63.51 24.72
C ILE A 8 -3.26 -62.70 25.07
N SER A 9 -4.01 -63.10 26.11
CA SER A 9 -5.18 -62.36 26.58
C SER A 9 -4.82 -61.01 27.20
N ILE A 10 -3.69 -60.92 27.91
CA ILE A 10 -3.23 -59.66 28.52
C ILE A 10 -2.72 -58.68 27.44
N LEU A 11 -2.08 -59.18 26.39
CA LEU A 11 -1.58 -58.37 25.26
C LEU A 11 -2.73 -57.80 24.40
N ILE A 12 -3.83 -58.55 24.23
CA ILE A 12 -5.01 -58.07 23.48
C ILE A 12 -5.80 -57.03 24.29
N ILE A 13 -5.81 -57.15 25.63
CA ILE A 13 -6.48 -56.18 26.52
C ILE A 13 -5.67 -54.88 26.61
N THR A 14 -4.33 -54.92 26.66
CA THR A 14 -3.50 -53.69 26.62
C THR A 14 -3.54 -53.00 25.27
N ILE A 15 -3.56 -53.74 24.15
CA ILE A 15 -3.72 -53.14 22.81
C ILE A 15 -5.11 -52.51 22.63
N SER A 16 -6.18 -53.12 23.16
CA SER A 16 -7.53 -52.55 23.10
C SER A 16 -7.70 -51.30 23.96
N ILE A 17 -7.02 -51.21 25.11
CA ILE A 17 -7.03 -50.03 25.98
C ILE A 17 -6.19 -48.89 25.38
N ILE A 18 -5.05 -49.19 24.74
CA ILE A 18 -4.22 -48.19 24.05
C ILE A 18 -4.94 -47.63 22.81
N ILE A 19 -5.63 -48.46 22.03
CA ILE A 19 -6.45 -48.02 20.88
C ILE A 19 -7.66 -47.19 21.33
N SER A 20 -8.26 -47.52 22.47
CA SER A 20 -9.39 -46.74 23.04
C SER A 20 -8.94 -45.40 23.63
N ILE A 21 -7.74 -45.32 24.22
CA ILE A 21 -7.15 -44.07 24.72
C ILE A 21 -6.68 -43.18 23.55
N PHE A 22 -6.14 -43.76 22.46
CA PHE A 22 -5.81 -43.00 21.25
C PHE A 22 -7.06 -42.44 20.53
N LEU A 23 -8.19 -43.16 20.55
CA LEU A 23 -9.45 -42.66 19.97
C LEU A 23 -10.07 -41.51 20.79
N VAL A 24 -9.87 -41.48 22.11
CA VAL A 24 -10.39 -40.40 22.99
C VAL A 24 -9.54 -39.14 22.92
N ILE A 25 -8.24 -39.24 22.62
CA ILE A 25 -7.35 -38.08 22.44
C ILE A 25 -7.49 -37.47 21.02
N SER A 26 -7.90 -38.27 20.03
CA SER A 26 -8.11 -37.80 18.64
C SER A 26 -9.41 -37.02 18.41
N ASN A 27 -10.40 -37.14 19.31
CA ASN A 27 -11.73 -36.54 19.16
C ASN A 27 -12.04 -35.39 20.14
N SER A 28 -11.04 -34.90 20.89
CA SER A 28 -11.21 -33.79 21.85
C SER A 28 -10.53 -32.48 21.43
N CYS A 29 -10.11 -32.33 20.16
CA CYS A 29 -9.47 -31.10 19.66
C CYS A 29 -10.14 -30.58 18.38
N LEU A 30 -11.47 -30.49 18.34
CA LEU A 30 -12.21 -29.86 17.24
C LEU A 30 -13.34 -28.91 17.68
N ILE A 31 -13.30 -28.40 18.91
CA ILE A 31 -14.09 -27.22 19.30
C ILE A 31 -13.16 -26.32 20.11
N GLY A 32 -12.59 -25.31 19.44
CA GLY A 32 -11.98 -24.18 20.15
C GLY A 32 -13.03 -23.45 20.99
N PRO A 33 -12.66 -22.73 22.06
CA PRO A 33 -13.62 -21.93 22.81
C PRO A 33 -14.40 -21.03 21.83
N GLU A 34 -15.71 -20.92 22.04
CA GLU A 34 -16.57 -20.02 21.28
C GLU A 34 -15.91 -18.63 21.24
N GLY A 35 -15.60 -18.15 20.03
CA GLY A 35 -14.99 -16.84 19.86
C GLY A 35 -15.92 -15.77 20.46
N PRO A 36 -15.39 -14.71 21.09
CA PRO A 36 -16.22 -13.66 21.66
C PRO A 36 -17.21 -13.15 20.60
N GLN A 37 -18.48 -13.02 20.99
CA GLN A 37 -19.53 -12.48 20.13
C GLN A 37 -19.03 -11.19 19.46
N GLY A 38 -19.03 -11.17 18.12
CA GLY A 38 -18.54 -10.03 17.36
C GLY A 38 -19.24 -8.74 17.81
N ASN A 39 -18.47 -7.68 18.05
CA ASN A 39 -19.01 -6.37 18.39
C ASN A 39 -20.10 -5.98 17.38
N GLN A 40 -21.24 -5.50 17.88
CA GLN A 40 -22.33 -4.99 17.03
C GLN A 40 -21.76 -4.01 16.01
N GLY A 41 -22.01 -4.29 14.71
CA GLY A 41 -21.52 -3.45 13.63
C GLY A 41 -21.90 -1.99 13.86
N ARG A 42 -20.93 -1.09 13.72
CA ARG A 42 -21.18 0.36 13.81
C ARG A 42 -22.28 0.74 12.83
N THR A 43 -23.23 1.54 13.30
CA THR A 43 -24.25 2.16 12.44
C THR A 43 -23.57 2.78 11.23
N GLY A 44 -24.02 2.41 10.02
CA GLY A 44 -23.47 2.94 8.79
C GLY A 44 -23.49 4.47 8.76
N PRO A 45 -22.54 5.12 8.06
CA PRO A 45 -22.51 6.57 7.95
C PRO A 45 -23.86 7.09 7.42
N GLN A 46 -24.26 8.25 7.93
CA GLN A 46 -25.43 8.96 7.42
C GLN A 46 -25.28 9.12 5.90
N GLY A 47 -26.28 8.67 5.14
CA GLY A 47 -26.29 8.79 3.68
C GLY A 47 -26.07 10.26 3.25
N PRO A 48 -25.40 10.49 2.11
CA PRO A 48 -25.13 11.84 1.63
C PRO A 48 -26.42 12.66 1.57
N LYS A 49 -26.34 13.93 1.98
CA LYS A 49 -27.43 14.89 1.81
C LYS A 49 -27.83 14.90 0.33
N GLY A 50 -29.10 14.63 0.03
CA GLY A 50 -29.63 14.62 -1.33
C GLY A 50 -29.24 15.89 -2.08
N SER A 51 -28.88 15.74 -3.36
CA SER A 51 -28.54 16.85 -4.23
C SER A 51 -29.62 17.92 -4.20
N ILE A 52 -29.19 19.19 -4.26
CA ILE A 52 -30.11 20.32 -4.46
C ILE A 52 -30.87 20.05 -5.76
N GLY A 53 -32.20 20.03 -5.69
CA GLY A 53 -33.05 19.84 -6.85
C GLY A 53 -32.68 20.84 -7.94
N ILE A 54 -32.48 20.34 -9.16
CA ILE A 54 -32.24 21.18 -10.32
C ILE A 54 -33.35 22.23 -10.44
N GLN A 55 -32.96 23.47 -10.74
CA GLN A 55 -33.90 24.54 -11.03
C GLN A 55 -34.78 24.13 -12.21
N GLY A 56 -36.11 24.15 -12.03
CA GLY A 56 -37.05 23.82 -13.09
C GLY A 56 -36.85 24.71 -14.32
N PRO A 57 -37.04 24.19 -15.54
CA PRO A 57 -36.88 24.98 -16.76
C PRO A 57 -37.79 26.21 -16.73
N LYS A 58 -37.28 27.32 -17.27
CA LYS A 58 -38.02 28.57 -17.50
C LYS A 58 -39.26 28.26 -18.34
N GLY A 59 -40.45 28.61 -17.85
CA GLY A 59 -41.70 28.40 -18.57
C GLY A 59 -41.74 29.15 -19.90
N ASP A 60 -42.21 28.49 -20.95
CA ASP A 60 -42.37 29.08 -22.27
C ASP A 60 -43.43 30.20 -22.28
N THR A 61 -43.14 31.25 -23.05
CA THR A 61 -43.98 32.40 -23.30
C THR A 61 -45.33 31.98 -23.89
N GLY A 62 -46.43 32.40 -23.25
CA GLY A 62 -47.79 32.06 -23.67
C GLY A 62 -48.14 32.59 -25.07
N LEU A 63 -48.74 31.75 -25.90
CA LEU A 63 -49.34 32.15 -27.17
C LEU A 63 -50.72 32.78 -26.95
N ILE A 64 -50.96 33.87 -27.68
CA ILE A 64 -52.19 34.65 -27.75
C ILE A 64 -53.32 33.76 -28.30
N GLY A 65 -54.43 33.68 -27.57
CA GLY A 65 -55.54 32.77 -27.87
C GLY A 65 -56.52 33.25 -28.95
N PRO A 66 -57.29 32.34 -29.55
CA PRO A 66 -58.55 32.67 -30.20
C PRO A 66 -59.77 32.33 -29.33
N LYS A 67 -60.81 33.15 -29.51
CA LYS A 67 -62.12 33.17 -28.86
C LYS A 67 -62.93 31.90 -29.15
N GLY A 68 -63.59 31.36 -28.13
CA GLY A 68 -64.15 30.00 -28.11
C GLY A 68 -65.56 29.81 -28.69
N ASN A 69 -65.97 28.52 -28.72
CA ASN A 69 -67.29 28.00 -28.36
C ASN A 69 -67.25 26.47 -28.13
N THR A 70 -67.83 26.08 -26.99
CA THR A 70 -68.37 24.84 -26.39
C THR A 70 -68.28 23.43 -27.05
N GLY A 71 -67.92 22.44 -26.19
CA GLY A 71 -68.20 20.97 -26.26
C GLY A 71 -67.01 20.14 -26.75
N ILE A 72 -66.46 19.10 -26.08
CA ILE A 72 -67.00 18.03 -25.23
C ILE A 72 -65.87 17.43 -24.34
N GLN A 73 -66.28 16.75 -23.27
CA GLN A 73 -65.52 16.22 -22.14
C GLN A 73 -64.47 15.13 -22.51
N GLY A 74 -63.22 15.34 -22.08
CA GLY A 74 -62.16 14.31 -22.07
C GLY A 74 -61.93 13.74 -20.65
N PRO A 75 -61.52 12.46 -20.51
CA PRO A 75 -61.57 11.73 -19.25
C PRO A 75 -60.57 12.21 -18.19
N LYS A 76 -60.96 11.94 -16.94
CA LYS A 76 -60.32 12.24 -15.65
C LYS A 76 -58.88 11.73 -15.58
N GLY A 77 -57.92 12.64 -15.42
CA GLY A 77 -56.57 12.32 -14.97
C GLY A 77 -56.55 12.00 -13.48
N ASN A 78 -55.86 10.93 -13.10
CA ASN A 78 -55.82 10.39 -11.75
C ASN A 78 -55.22 11.37 -10.73
N THR A 79 -55.85 11.43 -9.56
CA THR A 79 -55.38 12.13 -8.36
C THR A 79 -54.05 11.52 -7.90
N GLY A 80 -53.00 12.34 -7.78
CA GLY A 80 -51.76 11.92 -7.13
C GLY A 80 -52.00 11.58 -5.65
N PRO A 81 -51.22 10.67 -5.05
CA PRO A 81 -51.44 10.21 -3.68
C PRO A 81 -51.40 11.39 -2.69
N GLN A 82 -52.30 11.34 -1.71
CA GLN A 82 -52.35 12.21 -0.56
C GLN A 82 -51.00 12.17 0.18
N GLY A 83 -50.38 13.33 0.39
CA GLY A 83 -49.17 13.44 1.21
C GLY A 83 -49.47 12.98 2.65
N PRO A 84 -48.51 12.34 3.34
CA PRO A 84 -48.70 11.91 4.73
C PRO A 84 -49.03 13.11 5.63
N GLN A 85 -49.95 12.87 6.56
CA GLN A 85 -50.37 13.80 7.60
C GLN A 85 -49.15 14.30 8.40
N GLY A 86 -48.99 15.63 8.49
CA GLY A 86 -47.96 16.22 9.34
C GLY A 86 -48.19 15.86 10.81
N ASN A 87 -47.13 15.46 11.51
CA ASN A 87 -47.16 15.24 12.95
C ASN A 87 -47.55 16.53 13.68
N ALA A 88 -48.28 16.36 14.79
CA ALA A 88 -48.80 17.42 15.63
C ALA A 88 -47.69 18.41 16.05
N GLY A 89 -47.94 19.70 15.84
CA GLY A 89 -47.09 20.75 16.38
C GLY A 89 -47.18 20.75 17.92
N PRO A 90 -46.07 20.96 18.66
CA PRO A 90 -46.14 21.10 20.09
C PRO A 90 -46.99 22.32 20.49
N GLN A 91 -47.74 22.10 21.56
CA GLN A 91 -48.71 22.95 22.24
C GLN A 91 -48.26 24.41 22.38
N GLY A 92 -49.13 25.34 21.95
CA GLY A 92 -48.93 26.76 22.12
C GLY A 92 -48.86 27.16 23.59
N THR A 93 -47.88 28.01 23.94
CA THR A 93 -47.87 28.68 25.23
C THR A 93 -48.78 29.89 25.20
N GLN A 94 -49.57 29.95 26.27
CA GLN A 94 -50.68 30.83 26.58
C GLN A 94 -50.33 32.34 26.43
N GLY A 95 -51.18 33.07 25.71
CA GLY A 95 -51.04 34.50 25.49
C GLY A 95 -51.21 35.33 26.77
N ARG A 96 -50.55 36.50 26.79
CA ARG A 96 -50.87 37.57 27.74
C ARG A 96 -51.69 38.65 27.04
N THR A 97 -52.81 38.95 27.70
CA THR A 97 -53.87 39.91 27.36
C THR A 97 -53.32 41.30 27.03
N GLY A 98 -53.71 41.85 25.88
CA GLY A 98 -53.47 43.27 25.55
C GLY A 98 -54.47 44.19 26.26
N PRO A 99 -54.07 45.41 26.65
CA PRO A 99 -55.01 46.39 27.18
C PRO A 99 -55.93 46.96 26.10
N GLN A 100 -57.06 47.48 26.58
CA GLN A 100 -58.29 47.84 25.90
C GLN A 100 -58.23 49.22 25.20
N GLY A 101 -58.57 49.22 23.91
CA GLY A 101 -59.46 50.14 23.15
C GLY A 101 -59.25 51.67 23.12
N ILE A 102 -59.41 52.25 21.92
CA ILE A 102 -60.24 53.46 21.71
C ILE A 102 -60.97 53.42 20.34
N THR A 103 -62.28 53.66 20.43
CA THR A 103 -63.35 53.96 19.44
C THR A 103 -63.00 55.20 18.57
N GLY A 104 -63.39 55.46 17.31
CA GLY A 104 -64.37 54.95 16.34
C GLY A 104 -65.16 56.15 15.76
N ILE A 105 -65.32 56.28 14.42
CA ILE A 105 -66.41 57.03 13.72
C ILE A 105 -66.41 56.63 12.22
N GLN A 106 -67.43 55.92 11.71
CA GLN A 106 -68.72 56.36 11.11
C GLN A 106 -68.64 56.39 9.57
N GLY A 107 -69.47 55.59 8.91
CA GLY A 107 -69.47 55.39 7.46
C GLY A 107 -70.74 55.85 6.73
N ALA A 108 -70.76 55.70 5.40
CA ALA A 108 -71.96 55.50 4.57
C ALA A 108 -71.60 55.05 3.13
N LYS A 109 -72.28 53.97 2.66
CA LYS A 109 -72.97 53.74 1.36
C LYS A 109 -72.59 54.65 0.17
N GLY A 110 -72.31 54.25 -1.08
CA GLY A 110 -72.39 53.04 -1.89
C GLY A 110 -72.48 53.50 -3.37
N LEU A 111 -72.05 52.71 -4.38
CA LEU A 111 -72.53 52.62 -5.78
C LEU A 111 -71.48 52.00 -6.74
N LYS A 112 -71.98 51.52 -7.88
CA LYS A 112 -71.41 50.55 -8.82
C LYS A 112 -70.54 51.20 -9.92
N GLY A 113 -69.32 50.66 -10.07
CA GLY A 113 -68.61 50.31 -11.32
C GLY A 113 -68.15 51.41 -12.29
N ASP A 114 -66.83 51.61 -12.37
CA ASP A 114 -66.11 52.05 -13.57
C ASP A 114 -64.71 51.40 -13.62
N THR A 115 -64.22 51.16 -14.82
CA THR A 115 -62.98 50.42 -15.10
C THR A 115 -61.77 51.35 -15.12
N GLY A 116 -60.70 50.97 -14.41
CA GLY A 116 -59.31 51.23 -14.77
C GLY A 116 -58.60 52.40 -14.07
N ILE A 117 -57.67 52.08 -13.17
CA ILE A 117 -56.31 52.65 -13.11
C ILE A 117 -55.40 51.70 -12.30
N GLN A 118 -54.18 51.54 -12.77
CA GLN A 118 -53.12 50.73 -12.19
C GLN A 118 -52.51 51.39 -10.95
N GLY A 119 -52.22 50.59 -9.91
CA GLY A 119 -51.20 50.86 -8.89
C GLY A 119 -51.58 50.34 -7.49
N PRO A 120 -50.63 50.16 -6.55
CA PRO A 120 -49.19 49.96 -6.65
C PRO A 120 -48.75 48.59 -6.07
N GLN A 121 -47.47 48.27 -6.23
CA GLN A 121 -46.76 47.19 -5.54
C GLN A 121 -46.99 47.28 -4.02
N GLY A 122 -47.42 46.18 -3.39
CA GLY A 122 -47.50 46.09 -1.93
C GLY A 122 -46.12 46.21 -1.30
N ASN A 123 -45.96 47.15 -0.37
CA ASN A 123 -44.71 47.41 0.33
C ASN A 123 -44.22 46.18 1.10
N THR A 124 -42.95 45.84 0.91
CA THR A 124 -42.17 45.02 1.85
C THR A 124 -42.31 45.64 3.24
N GLY A 125 -42.68 44.82 4.23
CA GLY A 125 -42.67 45.27 5.62
C GLY A 125 -41.27 45.79 6.00
N PRO A 126 -41.16 46.81 6.87
CA PRO A 126 -39.86 47.34 7.25
C PRO A 126 -38.98 46.23 7.82
N GLN A 127 -37.73 46.21 7.37
CA GLN A 127 -36.66 45.45 7.99
C GLN A 127 -36.67 45.74 9.50
N GLY A 128 -36.74 44.70 10.32
CA GLY A 128 -36.57 44.86 11.76
C GLY A 128 -35.26 45.60 12.04
N PRO A 129 -35.23 46.53 13.01
CA PRO A 129 -34.00 47.25 13.32
C PRO A 129 -32.88 46.25 13.61
N GLN A 130 -31.73 46.48 12.99
CA GLN A 130 -30.49 45.78 13.32
C GLN A 130 -30.27 45.91 14.83
N GLY A 131 -30.04 44.78 15.50
CA GLY A 131 -29.66 44.79 16.91
C GLY A 131 -28.41 45.64 17.07
N ASN A 132 -28.45 46.63 17.96
CA ASN A 132 -27.27 47.38 18.35
C ASN A 132 -26.23 46.40 18.89
N THR A 133 -25.02 46.46 18.34
CA THR A 133 -23.84 45.85 18.94
C THR A 133 -23.74 46.33 20.40
N GLY A 134 -23.64 45.39 21.34
CA GLY A 134 -23.47 45.73 22.75
C GLY A 134 -22.21 46.59 22.95
N PRO A 135 -22.19 47.48 23.97
CA PRO A 135 -21.01 48.27 24.27
C PRO A 135 -19.81 47.36 24.53
N GLN A 136 -18.64 47.76 24.03
CA GLN A 136 -17.36 47.16 24.35
C GLN A 136 -17.19 47.12 25.88
N GLY A 137 -16.93 45.94 26.44
CA GLY A 137 -16.64 45.80 27.87
C GLY A 137 -15.42 46.65 28.26
N PRO A 138 -15.38 47.23 29.47
CA PRO A 138 -14.25 48.04 29.90
C PRO A 138 -12.95 47.24 29.85
N GLN A 139 -11.88 47.90 29.38
CA GLN A 139 -10.53 47.37 29.37
C GLN A 139 -10.14 46.88 30.78
N GLY A 140 -9.75 45.62 30.90
CA GLY A 140 -9.23 45.08 32.16
C GLY A 140 -7.94 45.79 32.54
N ASN A 141 -7.83 46.21 33.80
CA ASN A 141 -6.62 46.83 34.34
C ASN A 141 -5.43 45.85 34.24
N THR A 142 -4.29 46.37 33.78
CA THR A 142 -3.01 45.68 33.76
C THR A 142 -2.66 45.19 35.17
N GLY A 143 -2.43 43.88 35.35
CA GLY A 143 -1.95 43.32 36.61
C GLY A 143 -0.54 43.83 36.95
N PRO A 144 -0.19 43.99 38.24
CA PRO A 144 1.12 44.47 38.63
C PRO A 144 2.23 43.53 38.16
N GLN A 145 3.35 44.11 37.74
CA GLN A 145 4.57 43.42 37.34
C GLN A 145 5.06 42.52 38.49
N GLY A 146 5.24 41.23 38.21
CA GLY A 146 5.83 40.29 39.16
C GLY A 146 7.28 40.66 39.50
N PRO A 147 7.75 40.43 40.74
CA PRO A 147 9.10 40.80 41.13
C PRO A 147 10.15 40.04 40.31
N GLN A 148 11.24 40.74 40.00
CA GLN A 148 12.38 40.24 39.24
C GLN A 148 13.00 39.02 39.95
N GLY A 149 13.06 37.89 39.27
CA GLY A 149 13.75 36.69 39.76
C GLY A 149 15.27 36.91 39.85
N ASN A 150 15.86 36.49 40.96
CA ASN A 150 17.30 36.63 41.21
C ASN A 150 18.14 35.88 40.18
N THR A 151 19.23 36.52 39.76
CA THR A 151 20.23 36.01 38.82
C THR A 151 20.85 34.71 39.33
N GLY A 152 20.63 33.61 38.61
CA GLY A 152 21.34 32.35 38.83
C GLY A 152 22.82 32.50 38.45
N LEU A 153 23.71 32.00 39.31
CA LEU A 153 25.16 32.05 39.12
C LEU A 153 25.61 31.34 37.82
N GLN A 154 26.59 31.96 37.17
CA GLN A 154 27.23 31.52 35.93
C GLN A 154 27.92 30.16 36.13
N GLY A 155 27.40 29.10 35.49
CA GLY A 155 28.13 27.85 35.33
C GLY A 155 29.34 28.03 34.40
N PRO A 156 30.47 27.33 34.63
CA PRO A 156 31.66 27.50 33.81
C PRO A 156 31.38 27.11 32.35
N ALA A 157 31.96 27.91 31.44
CA ALA A 157 31.71 27.87 30.01
C ALA A 157 31.92 26.47 29.40
N GLY A 158 30.81 25.83 29.00
CA GLY A 158 30.82 24.72 28.06
C GLY A 158 31.29 25.22 26.69
N LYS A 159 32.31 24.56 26.14
CA LYS A 159 32.86 24.86 24.82
C LYS A 159 31.76 24.76 23.75
N SER A 160 31.76 25.76 22.87
CA SER A 160 31.07 25.85 21.58
C SER A 160 30.73 24.50 20.95
N SER A 161 29.44 24.22 20.82
CA SER A 161 28.89 23.26 19.86
C SER A 161 28.36 24.03 18.65
N ASN A 162 29.25 24.38 17.72
CA ASN A 162 28.88 24.52 16.33
C ASN A 162 28.69 23.10 15.76
N GLU A 163 27.50 22.87 15.18
CA GLU A 163 27.14 21.80 14.26
C GLU A 163 27.44 20.34 14.68
N LEU A 164 26.45 19.71 15.31
CA LEU A 164 26.25 18.26 15.15
C LEU A 164 24.75 17.97 14.94
N ASN A 165 24.32 18.04 13.67
CA ASN A 165 23.07 17.45 13.20
C ASN A 165 23.16 15.92 13.33
N ARG A 166 22.67 15.34 14.43
CA ARG A 166 22.16 13.96 14.45
C ARG A 166 20.65 14.01 14.55
N GLU A 167 19.98 14.16 13.42
CA GLU A 167 18.62 13.60 13.25
C GLU A 167 18.76 12.08 13.35
N ILE A 168 18.61 11.52 14.56
CA ILE A 168 18.46 10.08 14.71
C ILE A 168 17.12 9.70 14.06
N PRO A 169 17.04 8.64 13.24
CA PRO A 169 15.77 8.13 12.72
C PRO A 169 14.90 7.72 13.92
N THR A 170 13.99 8.59 14.33
CA THR A 170 13.03 8.27 15.39
C THR A 170 11.90 7.49 14.73
N GLY A 171 11.66 6.24 15.17
CA GLY A 171 10.64 5.36 14.58
C GLY A 171 11.19 4.12 13.90
N PHE A 172 12.51 3.89 13.97
CA PHE A 172 13.16 2.67 13.49
C PHE A 172 14.13 2.10 14.52
N THR A 173 14.22 0.77 14.57
CA THR A 173 15.41 0.08 15.07
C THR A 173 16.33 -0.22 13.89
N ILE A 174 17.55 0.31 13.91
CA ILE A 174 18.57 0.06 12.87
C ILE A 174 19.58 -0.97 13.40
N SER A 175 19.78 -2.05 12.66
CA SER A 175 20.74 -3.10 13.00
C SER A 175 21.69 -3.38 11.83
N THR A 176 22.97 -3.60 12.14
CA THR A 176 23.98 -4.02 11.15
C THR A 176 23.94 -5.54 11.02
N LEU A 177 23.78 -6.04 9.80
CA LEU A 177 23.63 -7.48 9.51
C LEU A 177 24.97 -8.11 9.11
N ASP A 178 25.73 -7.40 8.28
CA ASP A 178 27.05 -7.78 7.79
C ASP A 178 27.89 -6.51 7.58
N ASN A 179 29.11 -6.50 8.11
CA ASN A 179 30.08 -5.43 7.99
C ASN A 179 31.50 -5.96 7.73
N THR A 180 31.62 -7.20 7.24
CA THR A 180 32.95 -7.80 7.03
C THR A 180 33.69 -7.17 5.85
N ASP A 181 32.95 -6.63 4.88
CA ASP A 181 33.43 -6.27 3.54
C ASP A 181 32.56 -5.16 2.92
N ASP A 182 32.69 -4.92 1.62
CA ASP A 182 31.74 -4.11 0.84
C ASP A 182 30.53 -4.97 0.43
N VAL A 183 29.49 -4.96 1.25
CA VAL A 183 28.35 -5.89 1.19
C VAL A 183 27.01 -5.18 1.06
N GLY A 184 25.98 -5.93 0.69
CA GLY A 184 24.59 -5.45 0.64
C GLY A 184 24.15 -4.89 -0.70
N LEU A 185 24.98 -5.03 -1.75
CA LEU A 185 24.61 -4.68 -3.12
C LEU A 185 23.47 -5.57 -3.63
N GLN A 186 22.54 -4.97 -4.37
CA GLN A 186 21.49 -5.69 -5.12
C GLN A 186 20.79 -6.75 -4.25
N ASN A 187 20.40 -6.30 -3.06
CA ASN A 187 19.79 -7.16 -2.06
C ASN A 187 18.30 -7.36 -2.33
N SER A 188 17.79 -8.48 -1.86
CA SER A 188 16.36 -8.80 -1.84
C SER A 188 16.03 -9.43 -0.51
N THR A 189 14.89 -9.07 0.06
CA THR A 189 14.50 -9.52 1.40
C THR A 189 13.11 -10.14 1.40
N THR A 190 12.93 -11.11 2.28
CA THR A 190 11.67 -11.80 2.55
C THR A 190 11.60 -12.17 4.03
N ILE A 191 10.48 -12.72 4.48
CA ILE A 191 10.33 -13.25 5.83
C ILE A 191 10.40 -14.77 5.79
N GLY A 192 11.32 -15.35 6.57
CA GLY A 192 11.45 -16.79 6.74
C GLY A 192 10.19 -17.42 7.32
N ALA A 193 10.03 -18.73 7.13
CA ALA A 193 8.90 -19.47 7.72
C ALA A 193 8.91 -19.47 9.26
N ASP A 194 10.06 -19.17 9.87
CA ASP A 194 10.21 -18.93 11.32
C ASP A 194 9.81 -17.51 11.75
N GLY A 195 9.43 -16.65 10.80
CA GLY A 195 8.95 -15.31 11.03
C GLY A 195 10.03 -14.24 11.12
N PHE A 196 11.29 -14.57 10.81
CA PHE A 196 12.39 -13.61 10.88
C PHE A 196 12.89 -13.18 9.51
N PRO A 197 13.44 -11.96 9.38
CA PRO A 197 13.91 -11.46 8.10
C PRO A 197 15.09 -12.27 7.53
N ILE A 198 15.02 -12.52 6.23
CA ILE A 198 16.08 -13.14 5.44
C ILE A 198 16.38 -12.22 4.27
N VAL A 199 17.67 -12.05 3.96
CA VAL A 199 18.12 -11.20 2.86
C VAL A 199 19.21 -11.89 2.08
N SER A 200 19.03 -11.99 0.76
CA SER A 200 20.12 -12.33 -0.17
C SER A 200 20.79 -11.04 -0.62
N TYR A 201 22.11 -11.09 -0.80
CA TYR A 201 22.87 -9.93 -1.26
C TYR A 201 24.20 -10.34 -1.88
N TYR A 202 24.71 -9.43 -2.71
CA TYR A 202 26.02 -9.57 -3.31
C TYR A 202 27.10 -8.94 -2.42
N ASP A 203 28.16 -9.71 -2.18
CA ASP A 203 29.39 -9.23 -1.58
C ASP A 203 30.33 -8.75 -2.68
N ASN A 204 30.55 -7.44 -2.76
CA ASN A 204 31.36 -6.84 -3.79
C ASN A 204 32.86 -7.07 -3.59
N THR A 205 33.33 -7.27 -2.36
CA THR A 205 34.74 -7.52 -2.11
C THR A 205 35.09 -8.93 -2.55
N ASN A 206 34.32 -9.90 -2.07
CA ASN A 206 34.61 -11.33 -2.29
C ASN A 206 33.98 -11.87 -3.58
N LYS A 207 33.08 -11.10 -4.21
CA LYS A 207 32.39 -11.43 -5.47
C LYS A 207 31.50 -12.68 -5.37
N VAL A 208 30.86 -12.86 -4.21
CA VAL A 208 30.04 -14.04 -3.87
C VAL A 208 28.60 -13.67 -3.53
N LEU A 209 27.70 -14.66 -3.64
CA LEU A 209 26.33 -14.58 -3.12
C LEU A 209 26.34 -14.93 -1.63
N LYS A 210 25.77 -14.04 -0.81
CA LYS A 210 25.55 -14.28 0.62
C LYS A 210 24.07 -14.22 0.97
N VAL A 211 23.73 -14.86 2.10
CA VAL A 211 22.45 -14.71 2.79
C VAL A 211 22.72 -14.33 4.24
N ALA A 212 21.99 -13.34 4.73
CA ALA A 212 21.89 -13.04 6.15
C ALA A 212 20.49 -13.42 6.63
N HIS A 213 20.43 -14.14 7.73
CA HIS A 213 19.19 -14.54 8.38
C HIS A 213 19.20 -14.01 9.82
N CYS A 214 18.24 -13.15 10.13
CA CYS A 214 18.06 -12.58 11.45
C CYS A 214 17.57 -13.62 12.47
N LYS A 215 17.92 -13.45 13.74
CA LYS A 215 17.48 -14.32 14.84
C LYS A 215 16.31 -13.75 15.64
N ASP A 216 15.91 -12.54 15.28
CA ASP A 216 14.76 -11.82 15.80
C ASP A 216 14.26 -10.84 14.73
N ILE A 217 13.04 -10.33 14.91
CA ILE A 217 12.39 -9.46 13.93
C ILE A 217 13.14 -8.14 13.67
N LYS A 218 13.89 -7.65 14.66
CA LYS A 218 14.67 -6.40 14.59
C LYS A 218 16.11 -6.63 14.14
N CYS A 219 16.47 -7.87 13.82
CA CYS A 219 17.81 -8.28 13.41
C CYS A 219 18.91 -7.84 14.40
N THR A 220 18.65 -7.89 15.72
CA THR A 220 19.69 -7.58 16.72
C THR A 220 20.81 -8.60 16.74
N SER A 221 20.53 -9.82 16.27
CA SER A 221 21.53 -10.85 15.96
C SER A 221 21.22 -11.50 14.61
N THR A 222 22.27 -11.85 13.87
CA THR A 222 22.18 -12.41 12.51
C THR A 222 23.16 -13.56 12.33
N SER A 223 22.82 -14.49 11.44
CA SER A 223 23.77 -15.46 10.87
C SER A 223 23.97 -15.16 9.40
N VAL A 224 25.23 -15.17 8.95
CA VAL A 224 25.60 -14.96 7.55
C VAL A 224 26.16 -16.25 6.95
N ALA A 225 25.73 -16.59 5.75
CA ALA A 225 26.21 -17.74 4.99
C ALA A 225 26.62 -17.33 3.57
N ILE A 226 27.67 -17.94 3.04
CA ILE A 226 28.00 -17.90 1.61
C ILE A 226 27.16 -18.98 0.93
N VAL A 227 26.34 -18.57 -0.04
CA VAL A 227 25.45 -19.47 -0.78
C VAL A 227 26.15 -20.01 -2.02
N ASP A 228 26.78 -19.12 -2.79
CA ASP A 228 27.50 -19.47 -4.02
C ASP A 228 28.79 -18.65 -4.11
N ASN A 229 29.90 -19.35 -4.29
CA ASN A 229 31.24 -18.82 -4.56
C ASN A 229 31.92 -19.57 -5.72
N SER A 230 31.13 -20.21 -6.59
CA SER A 230 31.60 -21.10 -7.64
C SER A 230 32.38 -20.37 -8.74
N THR A 231 32.19 -19.06 -8.89
CA THR A 231 32.87 -18.24 -9.90
C THR A 231 33.36 -16.93 -9.31
N SER A 232 34.14 -16.18 -10.10
CA SER A 232 34.76 -14.91 -9.69
C SER A 232 33.79 -13.72 -9.64
N LYS A 233 32.51 -13.91 -10.00
CA LYS A 233 31.47 -12.88 -9.98
C LYS A 233 30.09 -13.53 -9.95
N VAL A 234 29.59 -13.87 -8.77
CA VAL A 234 28.31 -14.57 -8.63
C VAL A 234 27.43 -13.93 -7.56
N GLY A 235 26.11 -13.86 -7.84
CA GLY A 235 25.13 -13.36 -6.88
C GLY A 235 24.59 -11.96 -7.15
N GLU A 236 25.00 -11.33 -8.25
CA GLU A 236 24.42 -10.04 -8.67
C GLU A 236 22.93 -10.19 -8.99
N TYR A 237 22.16 -9.11 -8.78
CA TYR A 237 20.72 -9.03 -9.05
C TYR A 237 19.93 -10.18 -8.41
N SER A 238 20.30 -10.56 -7.18
CA SER A 238 19.64 -11.64 -6.46
C SER A 238 18.20 -11.28 -6.09
N SER A 239 17.31 -12.25 -6.16
CA SER A 239 15.95 -12.15 -5.65
C SER A 239 15.64 -13.38 -4.81
N ILE A 240 15.05 -13.19 -3.63
CA ILE A 240 14.79 -14.25 -2.65
C ILE A 240 13.30 -14.35 -2.33
N ILE A 241 12.80 -15.57 -2.23
CA ILE A 241 11.46 -15.87 -1.76
C ILE A 241 11.49 -17.13 -0.90
N ILE A 242 10.45 -17.34 -0.08
CA ILE A 242 10.27 -18.60 0.64
C ILE A 242 9.40 -19.53 -0.20
N ASN A 243 9.88 -20.74 -0.43
CA ASN A 243 9.10 -21.76 -1.13
C ASN A 243 8.03 -22.37 -0.20
N PRO A 244 7.12 -23.22 -0.72
CA PRO A 244 6.10 -23.86 0.11
C PRO A 244 6.64 -24.81 1.20
N ASP A 245 7.91 -25.23 1.14
CA ASP A 245 8.52 -26.05 2.19
C ASP A 245 9.17 -25.23 3.32
N GLY A 246 9.06 -23.90 3.25
CA GLY A 246 9.51 -22.96 4.26
C GLY A 246 10.99 -22.58 4.17
N LYS A 247 11.67 -22.96 3.07
CA LYS A 247 13.09 -22.65 2.85
C LYS A 247 13.27 -21.57 1.79
N PRO A 248 14.35 -20.78 1.88
CA PRO A 248 14.61 -19.78 0.86
C PRO A 248 14.99 -20.39 -0.50
N VAL A 249 14.52 -19.75 -1.56
CA VAL A 249 14.93 -19.99 -2.94
C VAL A 249 15.37 -18.67 -3.53
N ILE A 250 16.52 -18.68 -4.21
CA ILE A 250 17.19 -17.45 -4.66
C ILE A 250 17.47 -17.57 -6.15
N SER A 251 16.95 -16.65 -6.96
CA SER A 251 17.43 -16.45 -8.33
C SER A 251 18.54 -15.41 -8.35
N TYR A 252 19.55 -15.59 -9.20
CA TYR A 252 20.66 -14.64 -9.29
C TYR A 252 21.44 -14.78 -10.60
N TYR A 253 22.21 -13.73 -10.90
CA TYR A 253 23.13 -13.68 -12.03
C TYR A 253 24.52 -14.19 -11.65
N ASP A 254 25.05 -15.11 -12.45
CA ASP A 254 26.46 -15.48 -12.45
C ASP A 254 27.17 -14.67 -13.55
N GLY A 255 27.78 -13.56 -13.14
CA GLY A 255 28.43 -12.62 -14.03
C GLY A 255 29.76 -13.08 -14.60
N ALA A 256 30.36 -14.15 -14.08
CA ALA A 256 31.52 -14.76 -14.72
C ALA A 256 31.10 -15.67 -15.87
N GLY A 257 30.00 -16.41 -15.70
CA GLY A 257 29.46 -17.30 -16.71
C GLY A 257 28.45 -16.67 -17.67
N GLY A 258 27.89 -15.50 -17.34
CA GLY A 258 26.81 -14.88 -18.09
C GLY A 258 25.48 -15.65 -17.95
N ASN A 259 25.24 -16.31 -16.82
CA ASN A 259 24.15 -17.28 -16.66
C ASN A 259 23.11 -16.85 -15.63
N LEU A 260 21.87 -17.31 -15.82
CA LEU A 260 20.86 -17.33 -14.77
C LEU A 260 21.03 -18.60 -13.92
N LYS A 261 21.16 -18.43 -12.61
CA LYS A 261 21.20 -19.51 -11.64
C LYS A 261 20.06 -19.39 -10.62
N ILE A 262 19.73 -20.53 -10.02
CA ILE A 262 18.81 -20.64 -8.89
C ILE A 262 19.45 -21.48 -7.79
N ALA A 263 19.32 -21.04 -6.54
CA ALA A 263 19.77 -21.77 -5.36
C ALA A 263 18.57 -22.16 -4.50
N PHE A 264 18.48 -23.45 -4.17
CA PHE A 264 17.52 -24.01 -3.23
C PHE A 264 18.20 -24.25 -1.89
N CYS A 265 17.95 -23.39 -0.91
CA CYS A 265 18.55 -23.52 0.41
C CYS A 265 18.07 -24.79 1.11
N ASN A 266 19.00 -25.53 1.74
CA ASN A 266 18.66 -26.75 2.46
C ASN A 266 18.11 -26.48 3.88
N ASN A 267 18.28 -25.25 4.37
CA ASN A 267 17.83 -24.76 5.67
C ASN A 267 17.54 -23.25 5.62
N THR A 268 16.82 -22.73 6.61
CA THR A 268 16.40 -21.31 6.67
C THR A 268 17.58 -20.32 6.63
N PRO A 269 18.68 -20.50 7.38
CA PRO A 269 19.85 -19.62 7.26
C PRO A 269 20.65 -19.76 5.96
N CYS A 270 20.27 -20.69 5.08
CA CYS A 270 20.96 -21.02 3.84
C CYS A 270 22.46 -21.35 4.00
N THR A 271 22.85 -22.10 5.04
CA THR A 271 24.26 -22.53 5.21
C THR A 271 24.72 -23.56 4.18
N SER A 272 23.78 -24.16 3.44
CA SER A 272 24.03 -24.94 2.24
C SER A 272 22.85 -24.83 1.30
N ALA A 273 23.11 -24.94 -0.01
CA ALA A 273 22.09 -24.89 -1.05
C ALA A 273 22.41 -25.85 -2.19
N ASN A 274 21.38 -26.33 -2.88
CA ASN A 274 21.51 -26.99 -4.18
C ASN A 274 21.39 -25.92 -5.26
N ILE A 275 22.42 -25.78 -6.09
CA ILE A 275 22.49 -24.73 -7.12
C ILE A 275 22.26 -25.35 -8.48
N LYS A 276 21.43 -24.70 -9.29
CA LYS A 276 21.17 -25.09 -10.67
C LYS A 276 21.32 -23.90 -11.61
N THR A 277 21.94 -24.14 -12.76
CA THR A 277 21.98 -23.18 -13.87
C THR A 277 20.76 -23.40 -14.76
N LEU A 278 19.99 -22.34 -15.01
CA LEU A 278 18.73 -22.41 -15.78
C LEU A 278 18.92 -21.96 -17.22
N ASP A 279 19.56 -20.81 -17.44
CA ASP A 279 19.79 -20.26 -18.77
C ASP A 279 21.28 -19.92 -18.94
N THR A 280 21.84 -20.35 -20.08
CA THR A 280 23.26 -20.17 -20.44
C THR A 280 23.44 -19.50 -21.79
N SER A 281 22.41 -18.84 -22.33
CA SER A 281 22.45 -18.27 -23.69
C SER A 281 23.20 -16.93 -23.81
N ASP A 282 24.36 -16.80 -23.13
CA ASP A 282 25.25 -15.63 -23.03
C ASP A 282 24.64 -14.35 -22.42
N ASP A 283 25.16 -13.92 -21.25
CA ASP A 283 24.75 -12.73 -20.46
C ASP A 283 23.23 -12.62 -20.23
N VAL A 284 22.69 -13.68 -19.66
CA VAL A 284 21.29 -13.82 -19.22
C VAL A 284 21.19 -13.84 -17.71
N GLY A 285 20.07 -13.36 -17.17
CA GLY A 285 19.76 -13.46 -15.74
C GLY A 285 19.92 -12.16 -14.96
N ARG A 286 20.27 -11.05 -15.63
CA ARG A 286 20.33 -9.74 -14.98
C ARG A 286 18.94 -9.29 -14.55
N TYR A 287 18.88 -8.52 -13.46
CA TYR A 287 17.63 -8.03 -12.87
C TYR A 287 16.62 -9.15 -12.60
N SER A 288 17.10 -10.32 -12.16
CA SER A 288 16.23 -11.45 -11.88
C SER A 288 15.26 -11.10 -10.75
N SER A 289 14.01 -11.51 -10.89
CA SER A 289 13.00 -11.40 -9.84
C SER A 289 12.24 -12.71 -9.76
N ILE A 290 12.06 -13.23 -8.55
CA ILE A 290 11.46 -14.54 -8.30
C ILE A 290 10.13 -14.41 -7.55
N ALA A 291 9.14 -15.20 -7.96
CA ALA A 291 7.93 -15.47 -7.22
C ALA A 291 7.68 -16.99 -7.15
N ILE A 292 6.71 -17.39 -6.34
CA ILE A 292 6.22 -18.77 -6.29
C ILE A 292 4.85 -18.81 -6.97
N GLY A 293 4.75 -19.54 -8.08
CA GLY A 293 3.49 -19.73 -8.80
C GLY A 293 2.45 -20.47 -7.97
N ARG A 294 1.20 -20.50 -8.46
CA ARG A 294 0.09 -21.19 -7.77
C ARG A 294 0.27 -22.71 -7.68
N ASP A 295 1.09 -23.30 -8.55
CA ASP A 295 1.58 -24.68 -8.47
C ASP A 295 2.57 -24.91 -7.33
N GLY A 296 3.07 -23.84 -6.70
CA GLY A 296 4.07 -23.91 -5.66
C GLY A 296 5.50 -23.98 -6.20
N PHE A 297 5.73 -23.68 -7.48
CA PHE A 297 7.05 -23.72 -8.10
C PHE A 297 7.62 -22.33 -8.39
N PRO A 298 8.95 -22.18 -8.40
CA PRO A 298 9.57 -20.91 -8.76
C PRO A 298 9.25 -20.45 -10.18
N ILE A 299 8.91 -19.16 -10.30
CA ILE A 299 8.77 -18.44 -11.56
C ILE A 299 9.66 -17.19 -11.51
N ILE A 300 10.48 -17.01 -12.53
CA ILE A 300 11.58 -16.03 -12.53
C ILE A 300 11.51 -15.19 -13.79
N SER A 301 11.33 -13.88 -13.65
CA SER A 301 11.55 -12.93 -14.75
C SER A 301 13.01 -12.49 -14.78
N TYR A 302 13.58 -12.30 -15.96
CA TYR A 302 14.96 -11.84 -16.10
C TYR A 302 15.25 -11.21 -17.46
N TYR A 303 16.27 -10.35 -17.47
CA TYR A 303 16.76 -9.70 -18.67
C TYR A 303 17.85 -10.52 -19.36
N ASP A 304 17.71 -10.69 -20.67
CA ASP A 304 18.74 -11.17 -21.58
C ASP A 304 19.46 -9.95 -22.18
N LEU A 305 20.69 -9.66 -21.75
CA LEU A 305 21.41 -8.48 -22.24
C LEU A 305 21.83 -8.65 -23.70
N THR A 306 22.21 -9.86 -24.09
CA THR A 306 22.71 -10.17 -25.44
C THR A 306 21.65 -9.92 -26.49
N ASN A 307 20.44 -10.41 -26.25
CA ASN A 307 19.31 -10.28 -27.16
C ASN A 307 18.39 -9.10 -26.83
N GLN A 308 18.66 -8.39 -25.73
CA GLN A 308 17.89 -7.23 -25.25
C GLN A 308 16.39 -7.52 -25.07
N ASN A 309 16.06 -8.72 -24.57
CA ASN A 309 14.69 -9.17 -24.40
C ASN A 309 14.37 -9.56 -22.96
N LEU A 310 13.07 -9.62 -22.65
CA LEU A 310 12.55 -10.13 -21.40
C LEU A 310 12.28 -11.62 -21.54
N LYS A 311 12.81 -12.42 -20.62
CA LYS A 311 12.55 -13.85 -20.51
C LYS A 311 11.90 -14.20 -19.18
N LEU A 312 11.27 -15.36 -19.17
CA LEU A 312 10.70 -15.97 -17.98
C LEU A 312 11.10 -17.45 -17.90
N ALA A 313 11.64 -17.86 -16.76
CA ALA A 313 11.88 -19.26 -16.42
C ALA A 313 10.81 -19.72 -15.44
N HIS A 314 10.13 -20.84 -15.72
CA HIS A 314 9.16 -21.43 -14.83
C HIS A 314 9.55 -22.88 -14.53
N CYS A 315 9.91 -23.15 -13.27
CA CYS A 315 10.19 -24.50 -12.79
C CYS A 315 8.91 -25.35 -12.83
N LYS A 316 9.05 -26.63 -13.19
CA LYS A 316 7.94 -27.60 -13.24
C LYS A 316 7.97 -28.62 -12.10
N ASP A 317 8.94 -28.47 -11.20
CA ASP A 317 9.05 -29.21 -9.96
C ASP A 317 9.75 -28.36 -8.90
N LYS A 318 9.74 -28.86 -7.66
CA LYS A 318 10.19 -28.14 -6.46
C LYS A 318 11.67 -27.75 -6.48
N ILE A 319 12.50 -28.46 -7.25
CA ILE A 319 13.95 -28.26 -7.30
C ILE A 319 14.40 -27.80 -8.69
N CYS A 320 13.45 -27.43 -9.55
CA CYS A 320 13.66 -27.02 -10.92
C CYS A 320 14.42 -28.06 -11.76
N GLU A 321 14.21 -29.36 -11.53
CA GLU A 321 14.84 -30.37 -12.40
C GLU A 321 14.37 -30.25 -13.84
N ASN A 322 13.08 -29.97 -13.99
CA ASN A 322 12.42 -29.62 -15.23
C ASN A 322 11.97 -28.16 -15.15
N PHE A 323 12.16 -27.41 -16.22
CA PHE A 323 11.72 -26.03 -16.32
C PHE A 323 11.51 -25.63 -17.77
N ASP A 324 10.70 -24.60 -17.97
CA ASP A 324 10.50 -23.93 -19.24
C ASP A 324 11.16 -22.56 -19.23
N ILE A 325 11.78 -22.18 -20.34
CA ILE A 325 12.16 -20.79 -20.62
C ILE A 325 11.27 -20.26 -21.74
N LYS A 326 10.64 -19.11 -21.51
CA LYS A 326 9.76 -18.42 -22.46
C LYS A 326 10.32 -17.04 -22.78
N LEU A 327 10.25 -16.66 -24.06
CA LEU A 327 10.42 -15.27 -24.48
C LEU A 327 9.13 -14.52 -24.15
N VAL A 328 9.24 -13.47 -23.34
CA VAL A 328 8.08 -12.69 -22.90
C VAL A 328 7.85 -11.53 -23.85
N ASP A 329 8.87 -10.70 -24.06
CA ASP A 329 8.80 -9.52 -24.91
C ASP A 329 10.13 -9.36 -25.65
N THR A 330 10.04 -9.17 -26.96
CA THR A 330 11.18 -9.03 -27.87
C THR A 330 11.13 -7.74 -28.68
N VAL A 331 10.14 -6.86 -28.43
CA VAL A 331 9.95 -5.63 -29.19
C VAL A 331 10.58 -4.47 -28.43
N GLY A 332 11.78 -4.08 -28.84
CA GLY A 332 12.60 -3.05 -28.19
C GLY A 332 13.74 -3.67 -27.38
N ALA A 333 14.36 -2.86 -26.52
CA ALA A 333 15.37 -3.28 -25.56
C ALA A 333 14.71 -3.48 -24.19
N VAL A 334 13.99 -4.59 -24.03
CA VAL A 334 12.99 -4.78 -22.98
C VAL A 334 13.46 -5.72 -21.88
N GLY A 335 12.96 -5.52 -20.66
CA GLY A 335 13.17 -6.42 -19.52
C GLY A 335 14.12 -5.90 -18.45
N ARG A 336 14.69 -4.69 -18.63
CA ARG A 336 15.51 -4.07 -17.59
C ARG A 336 14.70 -3.85 -16.32
N TYR A 337 15.35 -4.09 -15.19
CA TYR A 337 14.77 -3.92 -13.87
C TYR A 337 13.46 -4.69 -13.66
N SER A 338 13.37 -5.91 -14.20
CA SER A 338 12.16 -6.71 -14.09
C SER A 338 11.81 -6.99 -12.62
N SER A 339 10.53 -6.92 -12.30
CA SER A 339 9.99 -7.29 -10.98
C SER A 339 8.73 -8.11 -11.22
N ILE A 340 8.57 -9.21 -10.49
CA ILE A 340 7.46 -10.16 -10.67
C ILE A 340 6.61 -10.28 -9.39
N THR A 341 5.30 -10.42 -9.56
CA THR A 341 4.36 -10.78 -8.49
C THR A 341 3.31 -11.77 -9.02
N ILE A 342 2.51 -12.34 -8.12
CA ILE A 342 1.39 -13.22 -8.48
C ILE A 342 0.08 -12.52 -8.14
N THR A 343 -0.74 -12.23 -9.16
CA THR A 343 -2.03 -11.53 -9.02
C THR A 343 -3.10 -12.43 -8.41
N GLY A 344 -4.27 -11.85 -8.09
CA GLY A 344 -5.38 -12.53 -7.42
C GLY A 344 -5.99 -13.72 -8.19
N ASP A 345 -5.74 -13.84 -9.49
CA ASP A 345 -6.07 -15.00 -10.32
C ASP A 345 -5.03 -16.14 -10.22
N GLY A 346 -3.90 -15.89 -9.56
CA GLY A 346 -2.81 -16.84 -9.38
C GLY A 346 -1.82 -16.87 -10.55
N LEU A 347 -1.85 -15.87 -11.43
CA LEU A 347 -0.96 -15.76 -12.59
C LEU A 347 0.14 -14.74 -12.32
N ALA A 348 1.27 -14.88 -13.04
CA ALA A 348 2.37 -13.95 -12.89
C ALA A 348 2.13 -12.64 -13.65
N LEU A 349 2.49 -11.55 -12.99
CA LEU A 349 2.51 -10.20 -13.54
C LEU A 349 3.91 -9.62 -13.34
N ILE A 350 4.51 -9.15 -14.43
CA ILE A 350 5.89 -8.67 -14.48
C ILE A 350 5.87 -7.20 -14.86
N SER A 351 6.46 -6.31 -14.05
CA SER A 351 6.77 -4.94 -14.48
C SER A 351 8.21 -4.86 -14.98
N TYR A 352 8.46 -4.04 -16.00
CA TYR A 352 9.79 -3.87 -16.58
C TYR A 352 9.92 -2.57 -17.38
N GLU A 353 11.17 -2.13 -17.56
CA GLU A 353 11.54 -1.02 -18.43
C GLU A 353 11.77 -1.51 -19.88
N ASP A 354 11.21 -0.78 -20.84
CA ASP A 354 11.67 -0.78 -22.23
C ASP A 354 12.75 0.29 -22.41
N ASN A 355 14.00 -0.12 -22.53
CA ASN A 355 15.14 0.78 -22.58
C ASN A 355 15.20 1.58 -23.90
N SER A 356 14.50 1.17 -24.96
CA SER A 356 14.48 1.86 -26.25
C SER A 356 13.70 3.17 -26.22
N ASN A 357 12.59 3.20 -25.49
CA ASN A 357 11.69 4.35 -25.40
C ASN A 357 11.48 4.85 -23.96
N LYS A 358 12.05 4.16 -22.97
CA LYS A 358 11.94 4.44 -21.54
C LYS A 358 10.50 4.32 -21.02
N ASN A 359 9.70 3.45 -21.62
CA ASN A 359 8.35 3.15 -21.17
C ASN A 359 8.36 2.16 -20.00
N LEU A 360 7.36 2.30 -19.11
CA LEU A 360 6.99 1.25 -18.17
C LEU A 360 6.03 0.30 -18.88
N LYS A 361 6.41 -0.97 -18.93
CA LYS A 361 5.56 -2.03 -19.49
C LYS A 361 5.28 -3.08 -18.42
N VAL A 362 4.19 -3.80 -18.63
CA VAL A 362 3.82 -4.97 -17.86
C VAL A 362 3.51 -6.13 -18.78
N ALA A 363 3.84 -7.34 -18.32
CA ALA A 363 3.48 -8.59 -18.98
C ALA A 363 2.74 -9.48 -17.98
N HIS A 364 1.50 -9.83 -18.32
CA HIS A 364 0.68 -10.74 -17.54
C HIS A 364 0.61 -12.09 -18.24
N CYS A 365 0.81 -13.20 -17.52
CA CYS A 365 0.63 -14.53 -18.10
C CYS A 365 -0.85 -14.78 -18.42
N ASN A 366 -1.15 -15.40 -19.56
CA ASN A 366 -2.53 -15.75 -19.91
C ASN A 366 -2.99 -17.07 -19.28
N ASP A 367 -2.05 -17.87 -18.78
CA ASP A 367 -2.26 -19.17 -18.16
C ASP A 367 -1.13 -19.45 -17.16
N GLN A 368 -1.30 -20.51 -16.37
CA GLN A 368 -0.37 -20.88 -15.31
C GLN A 368 1.02 -21.29 -15.83
N ASP A 369 1.11 -21.82 -17.04
CA ASP A 369 2.37 -22.20 -17.66
C ASP A 369 3.08 -21.02 -18.35
N CYS A 370 2.43 -19.85 -18.37
CA CYS A 370 2.83 -18.68 -19.12
C CYS A 370 3.12 -19.02 -20.60
N SER A 371 2.21 -19.79 -21.22
CA SER A 371 2.36 -20.17 -22.63
C SER A 371 2.33 -18.97 -23.57
N ASN A 372 1.61 -17.92 -23.15
CA ASN A 372 1.50 -16.63 -23.82
C ASN A 372 1.34 -15.50 -22.79
N PHE A 373 1.58 -14.26 -23.24
CA PHE A 373 1.54 -13.07 -22.41
C PHE A 373 0.64 -12.00 -23.00
N LYS A 374 -0.03 -11.24 -22.13
CA LYS A 374 -0.62 -9.96 -22.47
C LYS A 374 0.33 -8.85 -22.04
N ILE A 375 0.84 -8.10 -23.01
CA ILE A 375 1.79 -7.00 -22.79
C ILE A 375 1.07 -5.67 -22.90
N THR A 376 1.24 -4.82 -21.88
CA THR A 376 0.64 -3.47 -21.84
C THR A 376 1.72 -2.45 -21.53
N THR A 377 1.73 -1.33 -22.27
CA THR A 377 2.47 -0.13 -21.85
C THR A 377 1.61 0.65 -20.86
N VAL A 378 2.07 0.77 -19.61
CA VAL A 378 1.30 1.41 -18.51
C VAL A 378 1.71 2.86 -18.26
N ASP A 379 2.95 3.24 -18.62
CA ASP A 379 3.39 4.63 -18.65
C ASP A 379 4.35 4.83 -19.85
N ASN A 380 4.06 5.81 -20.68
CA ASN A 380 4.87 6.22 -21.83
C ASN A 380 5.32 7.69 -21.76
N SER A 381 5.06 8.33 -20.61
CA SER A 381 5.24 9.76 -20.39
C SER A 381 6.44 10.07 -19.50
N GLY A 382 6.84 9.15 -18.62
CA GLY A 382 7.71 9.46 -17.48
C GLY A 382 9.20 9.16 -17.59
N LEU A 383 9.75 8.81 -18.77
CA LEU A 383 11.13 8.29 -18.94
C LEU A 383 11.60 7.45 -17.73
N ILE A 384 11.23 6.18 -17.68
CA ILE A 384 11.53 5.31 -16.54
C ILE A 384 13.04 5.09 -16.41
N TYR A 385 13.57 5.34 -15.21
CA TYR A 385 14.95 5.02 -14.83
C TYR A 385 15.01 4.37 -13.45
N TYR A 386 16.16 3.76 -13.15
CA TYR A 386 16.55 3.40 -11.79
C TYR A 386 15.58 2.48 -11.04
N HIS A 387 15.09 1.44 -11.71
CA HIS A 387 14.31 0.33 -11.15
C HIS A 387 12.81 0.59 -10.93
N THR A 388 12.04 -0.43 -11.31
CA THR A 388 10.63 -0.57 -10.97
C THR A 388 10.49 -1.73 -9.99
N SER A 389 9.47 -1.65 -9.13
CA SER A 389 9.09 -2.74 -8.24
C SER A 389 7.58 -2.91 -8.31
N ILE A 390 7.12 -4.16 -8.36
CA ILE A 390 5.71 -4.51 -8.34
C ILE A 390 5.39 -5.38 -7.14
N THR A 391 4.21 -5.18 -6.58
CA THR A 391 3.58 -6.08 -5.61
C THR A 391 2.12 -6.27 -5.98
N THR A 392 1.45 -7.24 -5.35
CA THR A 392 0.01 -7.44 -5.49
C THR A 392 -0.70 -6.76 -4.34
N GLY A 393 -1.55 -5.80 -4.67
CA GLY A 393 -2.39 -5.04 -3.73
C GLY A 393 -3.36 -5.94 -2.97
N ALA A 394 -3.97 -5.39 -1.91
CA ALA A 394 -4.95 -6.11 -1.10
C ALA A 394 -6.22 -6.50 -1.88
N ASP A 395 -6.45 -5.89 -3.04
CA ASP A 395 -7.51 -6.21 -3.99
C ASP A 395 -7.12 -7.29 -5.01
N GLY A 396 -5.89 -7.82 -4.94
CA GLY A 396 -5.37 -8.82 -5.86
C GLY A 396 -4.84 -8.24 -7.18
N LEU A 397 -4.72 -6.92 -7.31
CA LEU A 397 -4.25 -6.25 -8.53
C LEU A 397 -2.81 -5.78 -8.41
N GLY A 398 -2.13 -5.56 -9.54
CA GLY A 398 -0.75 -5.06 -9.53
C GLY A 398 -0.65 -3.62 -9.02
N LEU A 399 0.27 -3.37 -8.09
CA LEU A 399 0.68 -2.03 -7.66
C LEU A 399 2.18 -1.87 -7.91
N ILE A 400 2.52 -0.89 -8.75
CA ILE A 400 3.88 -0.67 -9.24
C ILE A 400 4.40 0.64 -8.68
N SER A 401 5.62 0.66 -8.14
CA SER A 401 6.36 1.90 -7.85
C SER A 401 7.49 2.09 -8.85
N TYR A 402 7.72 3.34 -9.26
CA TYR A 402 8.76 3.69 -10.21
C TYR A 402 9.14 5.18 -10.13
N TYR A 403 10.31 5.49 -10.65
CA TYR A 403 10.82 6.86 -10.77
C TYR A 403 10.47 7.44 -12.14
N ASP A 404 9.82 8.60 -12.15
CA ASP A 404 9.61 9.43 -13.34
C ASP A 404 10.84 10.32 -13.54
N GLY A 405 11.66 9.99 -14.54
CA GLY A 405 12.88 10.72 -14.86
C GLY A 405 12.66 12.10 -15.47
N ILE A 406 11.47 12.40 -16.01
CA ILE A 406 11.17 13.73 -16.55
C ILE A 406 10.90 14.71 -15.41
N ASN A 407 10.01 14.30 -14.49
CA ASN A 407 9.55 15.19 -13.42
C ASN A 407 10.41 15.10 -12.16
N GLY A 408 11.16 14.01 -11.99
CA GLY A 408 11.89 13.72 -10.77
C GLY A 408 11.02 13.11 -9.68
N ASP A 409 9.85 12.58 -10.03
CA ASP A 409 8.83 12.18 -9.06
C ASP A 409 8.86 10.67 -8.76
N LEU A 410 8.45 10.31 -7.54
CA LEU A 410 8.05 8.94 -7.23
C LEU A 410 6.61 8.78 -7.71
N LYS A 411 6.42 7.94 -8.73
CA LYS A 411 5.10 7.56 -9.23
C LYS A 411 4.71 6.16 -8.81
N THR A 412 3.41 5.96 -8.76
CA THR A 412 2.80 4.65 -8.64
C THR A 412 1.83 4.42 -9.79
N PHE A 413 1.72 3.17 -10.22
CA PHE A 413 0.66 2.74 -11.14
C PHE A 413 -0.10 1.60 -10.47
N HIS A 414 -1.38 1.84 -10.21
CA HIS A 414 -2.27 0.83 -9.66
C HIS A 414 -3.16 0.28 -10.76
N CYS A 415 -3.08 -1.03 -11.01
CA CYS A 415 -3.91 -1.68 -12.01
C CYS A 415 -5.37 -1.68 -11.56
N THR A 416 -6.28 -1.52 -12.52
CA THR A 416 -7.74 -1.60 -12.27
C THR A 416 -8.33 -2.93 -12.75
N ASN A 417 -7.48 -3.79 -13.32
CA ASN A 417 -7.78 -5.14 -13.75
C ASN A 417 -6.51 -6.01 -13.66
N LEU A 418 -6.66 -7.33 -13.66
CA LEU A 418 -5.57 -8.29 -13.39
C LEU A 418 -4.39 -8.16 -14.38
N ASP A 419 -4.69 -7.95 -15.66
CA ASP A 419 -3.69 -7.83 -16.73
C ASP A 419 -3.13 -6.41 -16.91
N CYS A 420 -3.54 -5.47 -16.06
CA CYS A 420 -3.11 -4.07 -16.07
C CYS A 420 -3.34 -3.35 -17.41
N SER A 421 -4.27 -3.80 -18.25
CA SER A 421 -4.64 -3.07 -19.47
C SER A 421 -5.30 -1.72 -19.21
N SER A 422 -5.76 -1.50 -17.98
CA SER A 422 -6.16 -0.19 -17.46
C SER A 422 -5.63 -0.01 -16.04
N GLY A 423 -5.33 1.23 -15.66
CA GLY A 423 -4.88 1.55 -14.32
C GLY A 423 -4.85 3.05 -14.05
N ILE A 424 -4.49 3.39 -12.82
CA ILE A 424 -4.42 4.77 -12.33
C ILE A 424 -2.95 5.07 -12.03
N SER A 425 -2.40 6.07 -12.71
CA SER A 425 -1.07 6.61 -12.42
C SER A 425 -1.20 7.76 -11.43
N ASN A 426 -0.43 7.69 -10.35
CA ASN A 426 -0.41 8.69 -9.29
C ASN A 426 1.00 9.21 -9.05
N VAL A 427 1.10 10.50 -8.71
CA VAL A 427 2.33 11.10 -8.22
C VAL A 427 2.35 10.95 -6.70
N ALA A 428 2.97 9.87 -6.24
CA ALA A 428 3.01 9.51 -4.82
C ALA A 428 3.83 10.51 -3.99
N ALA A 429 4.89 11.09 -4.57
CA ALA A 429 5.60 12.24 -4.02
C ALA A 429 6.35 13.01 -5.12
N SER A 430 6.38 14.35 -5.01
CA SER A 430 6.93 15.24 -6.06
C SER A 430 7.89 16.35 -5.60
N VAL A 431 8.29 16.36 -4.32
CA VAL A 431 9.18 17.40 -3.81
C VAL A 431 10.64 16.94 -3.91
N GLY A 432 11.29 17.25 -5.03
CA GLY A 432 12.69 16.91 -5.32
C GLY A 432 12.83 15.83 -6.40
N ASN A 433 14.05 15.36 -6.64
CA ASN A 433 14.35 14.17 -7.42
C ASN A 433 14.28 12.96 -6.49
N ILE A 434 13.11 12.34 -6.42
CA ILE A 434 12.76 11.32 -5.44
C ILE A 434 12.13 10.11 -6.10
N GLY A 435 12.33 8.92 -5.53
CA GLY A 435 11.71 7.69 -6.04
C GLY A 435 12.68 6.74 -6.74
N GLN A 436 13.96 7.11 -6.86
CA GLN A 436 14.97 6.24 -7.45
C GLN A 436 15.13 4.97 -6.63
N SER A 437 15.35 3.83 -7.31
CA SER A 437 15.57 2.51 -6.69
C SER A 437 14.45 2.11 -5.72
N SER A 438 13.20 2.42 -6.10
CA SER A 438 12.04 2.12 -5.25
C SER A 438 11.81 0.61 -5.11
N SER A 439 11.38 0.18 -3.92
CA SER A 439 10.88 -1.16 -3.66
C SER A 439 9.55 -1.05 -2.93
N ILE A 440 8.56 -1.87 -3.31
CA ILE A 440 7.20 -1.81 -2.77
C ILE A 440 6.75 -3.14 -2.19
N THR A 441 6.02 -3.08 -1.09
CA THR A 441 5.27 -4.19 -0.50
C THR A 441 3.91 -3.69 0.00
N ILE A 442 3.05 -4.57 0.51
CA ILE A 442 1.74 -4.21 1.08
C ILE A 442 1.78 -4.41 2.59
N GLY A 443 1.49 -3.34 3.34
CA GLY A 443 1.34 -3.37 4.79
C GLY A 443 0.12 -4.17 5.25
N ILE A 444 0.07 -4.49 6.54
CA ILE A 444 -1.04 -5.25 7.14
C ILE A 444 -2.40 -4.53 7.09
N ASP A 445 -2.39 -3.23 6.82
CA ASP A 445 -3.58 -2.42 6.61
C ASP A 445 -4.06 -2.43 5.15
N GLY A 446 -3.37 -3.19 4.28
CA GLY A 446 -3.69 -3.34 2.86
C GLY A 446 -3.17 -2.19 2.00
N LEU A 447 -2.33 -1.29 2.55
CA LEU A 447 -1.80 -0.13 1.83
C LEU A 447 -0.36 -0.36 1.40
N GLY A 448 0.05 0.27 0.30
CA GLY A 448 1.41 0.17 -0.19
C GLY A 448 2.43 0.80 0.77
N LEU A 449 3.57 0.14 0.91
CA LEU A 449 4.73 0.61 1.66
C LEU A 449 5.93 0.61 0.72
N ILE A 450 6.53 1.78 0.52
CA ILE A 450 7.53 2.02 -0.52
C ILE A 450 8.82 2.52 0.12
N SER A 451 9.91 1.77 0.01
CA SER A 451 11.25 2.32 0.27
C SER A 451 11.78 2.97 -1.00
N TYR A 452 12.45 4.12 -0.89
CA TYR A 452 12.94 4.86 -2.04
C TYR A 452 14.06 5.84 -1.68
N TRP A 453 14.87 6.20 -2.68
CA TRP A 453 15.92 7.20 -2.53
C TRP A 453 15.41 8.61 -2.89
N ASP A 454 15.71 9.57 -2.02
CA ASP A 454 15.54 11.01 -2.25
C ASP A 454 16.91 11.59 -2.63
N ALA A 455 17.18 11.72 -3.93
CA ALA A 455 18.45 12.18 -4.45
C ALA A 455 18.68 13.68 -4.21
N THR A 456 17.61 14.46 -4.01
CA THR A 456 17.71 15.88 -3.64
C THR A 456 18.22 16.06 -2.22
N LYS A 457 17.81 15.18 -1.30
CA LYS A 457 18.20 15.27 0.11
C LYS A 457 19.32 14.32 0.52
N ASP A 458 19.72 13.40 -0.35
CA ASP A 458 20.70 12.35 -0.06
C ASP A 458 20.22 11.43 1.08
N LYS A 459 18.92 11.07 1.03
CA LYS A 459 18.26 10.31 2.11
C LYS A 459 17.57 9.07 1.56
N LEU A 460 17.73 7.95 2.28
CA LEU A 460 16.87 6.79 2.13
C LEU A 460 15.58 7.05 2.91
N LYS A 461 14.44 6.88 2.27
CA LYS A 461 13.12 7.15 2.84
C LYS A 461 12.20 5.95 2.69
N ILE A 462 11.16 5.96 3.51
CA ILE A 462 10.00 5.09 3.38
C ILE A 462 8.76 5.94 3.27
N GLY A 463 7.84 5.52 2.41
CA GLY A 463 6.54 6.12 2.17
C GLY A 463 5.45 5.11 2.44
N HIS A 464 4.49 5.48 3.27
CA HIS A 464 3.26 4.72 3.49
C HIS A 464 2.14 5.34 2.68
N CYS A 465 1.53 4.59 1.76
CA CYS A 465 0.40 5.05 0.97
C CYS A 465 -0.78 5.42 1.87
N VAL A 466 -1.54 6.46 1.50
CA VAL A 466 -2.72 6.90 2.27
C VAL A 466 -4.01 6.17 1.85
N ASN A 467 -3.98 5.47 0.73
CA ASN A 467 -5.06 4.66 0.16
C ASN A 467 -4.48 3.56 -0.74
N THR A 468 -5.33 2.64 -1.19
CA THR A 468 -4.94 1.47 -1.99
C THR A 468 -4.35 1.82 -3.35
N GLU A 469 -4.84 2.90 -3.97
CA GLU A 469 -4.31 3.44 -5.24
C GLU A 469 -2.97 4.17 -5.08
N CYS A 470 -2.53 4.37 -3.83
CA CYS A 470 -1.34 5.13 -3.46
C CYS A 470 -1.28 6.52 -4.10
N SER A 471 -2.35 7.30 -3.97
CA SER A 471 -2.43 8.66 -4.54
C SER A 471 -1.46 9.66 -3.89
N LEU A 472 -0.99 9.35 -2.67
CA LEU A 472 -0.02 10.12 -1.90
C LEU A 472 0.63 9.19 -0.86
N ILE A 473 1.86 9.50 -0.45
CA ILE A 473 2.52 8.84 0.69
C ILE A 473 2.73 9.78 1.87
N THR A 474 2.68 9.22 3.08
CA THR A 474 3.30 9.82 4.26
C THR A 474 4.72 9.27 4.38
N SER A 475 5.73 10.14 4.40
CA SER A 475 7.13 9.70 4.37
C SER A 475 7.89 9.88 5.69
N ALA A 476 8.78 8.94 5.99
CA ALA A 476 9.78 9.03 7.05
C ALA A 476 11.20 8.85 6.47
N ILE A 477 12.21 9.35 7.19
CA ILE A 477 13.63 9.23 6.82
C ILE A 477 14.20 8.02 7.55
N ILE A 478 14.77 7.07 6.79
CA ILE A 478 15.47 5.90 7.33
C ILE A 478 16.93 6.24 7.62
N GLN A 479 17.61 6.84 6.64
CA GLN A 479 19.03 7.15 6.73
C GLN A 479 19.31 8.54 6.16
N THR A 480 20.22 9.26 6.80
CA THR A 480 20.56 10.65 6.50
C THR A 480 21.89 10.83 5.75
N THR A 481 22.64 9.74 5.54
CA THR A 481 23.92 9.73 4.82
C THR A 481 24.07 8.43 4.03
N GLY A 482 24.50 8.44 2.78
CA GLY A 482 24.66 7.22 1.98
C GLY A 482 24.63 7.51 0.48
N ASP A 483 25.12 6.58 -0.34
CA ASP A 483 25.37 6.84 -1.77
C ASP A 483 24.20 6.42 -2.68
N LYS A 484 24.11 7.09 -3.81
CA LYS A 484 22.89 7.35 -4.61
C LYS A 484 22.42 6.23 -5.55
N TRP A 485 22.86 4.99 -5.34
CA TRP A 485 22.80 3.98 -6.41
C TRP A 485 22.41 2.58 -5.97
N PHE A 486 22.16 2.37 -4.67
CA PHE A 486 22.05 1.04 -4.11
C PHE A 486 20.62 0.71 -3.70
N HIS A 487 20.19 -0.48 -4.10
CA HIS A 487 18.84 -0.97 -3.82
C HIS A 487 18.59 -1.11 -2.35
N SER A 488 17.43 -0.62 -1.95
CA SER A 488 16.77 -1.13 -0.76
C SER A 488 15.77 -2.19 -1.19
N SER A 489 15.56 -3.19 -0.34
CA SER A 489 14.43 -4.10 -0.46
C SER A 489 13.56 -3.97 0.78
N ILE A 490 12.25 -4.18 0.61
CA ILE A 490 11.29 -4.04 1.69
C ILE A 490 10.40 -5.28 1.81
N THR A 491 10.09 -5.67 3.03
CA THR A 491 9.10 -6.68 3.37
C THR A 491 8.34 -6.29 4.64
N ILE A 492 7.34 -7.08 5.02
CA ILE A 492 6.56 -6.87 6.24
C ILE A 492 6.87 -7.98 7.22
N GLY A 493 7.29 -7.61 8.43
CA GLY A 493 7.52 -8.54 9.52
C GLY A 493 6.26 -9.23 10.01
N ILE A 494 6.43 -10.31 10.79
CA ILE A 494 5.31 -11.02 11.42
C ILE A 494 4.53 -10.18 12.45
N ASP A 495 5.10 -9.08 12.91
CA ASP A 495 4.45 -8.08 13.74
C ASP A 495 3.64 -7.05 12.92
N GLY A 496 3.66 -7.19 11.60
CA GLY A 496 2.96 -6.36 10.64
C GLY A 496 3.65 -5.05 10.32
N LEU A 497 4.92 -4.89 10.70
CA LEU A 497 5.67 -3.65 10.51
C LEU A 497 6.67 -3.77 9.36
N GLY A 498 6.98 -2.64 8.72
CA GLY A 498 7.92 -2.59 7.61
C GLY A 498 9.35 -2.92 8.03
N ILE A 499 10.05 -3.70 7.20
CA ILE A 499 11.45 -4.06 7.37
C ILE A 499 12.17 -3.75 6.05
N ILE A 500 13.17 -2.89 6.13
CA ILE A 500 13.90 -2.38 4.98
C ILE A 500 15.35 -2.84 5.10
N MET A 501 15.86 -3.54 4.09
CA MET A 501 17.26 -3.89 3.97
C MET A 501 17.94 -2.91 3.03
N PHE A 502 19.12 -2.42 3.40
CA PHE A 502 19.86 -1.43 2.62
C PHE A 502 21.37 -1.51 2.88
N ARG A 503 22.15 -1.09 1.89
CA ARG A 503 23.60 -0.91 2.03
C ARG A 503 23.90 0.48 2.59
N ASP A 504 24.64 0.53 3.70
CA ASP A 504 25.28 1.75 4.16
C ASP A 504 26.66 1.87 3.51
N THR A 505 26.73 2.70 2.48
CA THR A 505 27.91 2.88 1.64
C THR A 505 29.07 3.56 2.34
N ASN A 506 28.80 4.36 3.39
CA ASN A 506 29.86 4.98 4.17
C ASN A 506 30.67 3.93 4.95
N GLN A 507 30.02 2.82 5.30
CA GLN A 507 30.58 1.73 6.09
C GLN A 507 30.82 0.46 5.26
N GLY A 508 30.36 0.42 4.01
CA GLY A 508 30.34 -0.80 3.18
C GLY A 508 29.41 -1.90 3.73
N SER A 509 28.55 -1.61 4.70
CA SER A 509 27.83 -2.64 5.47
C SER A 509 26.40 -2.83 5.00
N LEU A 510 25.86 -4.04 5.17
CA LEU A 510 24.43 -4.34 5.05
C LEU A 510 23.74 -4.03 6.38
N LYS A 511 22.64 -3.27 6.31
CA LYS A 511 21.83 -2.88 7.46
C LYS A 511 20.37 -3.20 7.24
N SER A 512 19.65 -3.29 8.35
CA SER A 512 18.20 -3.36 8.41
C SER A 512 17.65 -2.13 9.12
N ALA A 513 16.47 -1.68 8.69
CA ALA A 513 15.63 -0.75 9.42
C ALA A 513 14.28 -1.42 9.68
N HIS A 514 13.98 -1.67 10.95
CA HIS A 514 12.71 -2.19 11.38
C HIS A 514 11.82 -1.05 11.89
N CYS A 515 10.63 -0.87 11.33
CA CYS A 515 9.71 0.17 11.78
C CYS A 515 9.21 -0.10 13.21
N GLU A 516 9.07 0.94 14.03
CA GLU A 516 8.53 0.82 15.39
C GLU A 516 7.00 0.97 15.44
N ASN A 517 6.38 1.34 14.32
CA ASN A 517 4.95 1.42 14.11
C ASN A 517 4.61 1.34 12.62
N LEU A 518 3.32 1.21 12.30
CA LEU A 518 2.81 1.04 10.94
C LEU A 518 3.27 2.15 9.96
N PHE A 519 3.44 3.37 10.45
CA PHE A 519 3.83 4.53 9.64
C PHE A 519 5.34 4.80 9.63
N CYS A 520 6.11 3.97 10.35
CA CYS A 520 7.55 4.12 10.50
C CYS A 520 7.95 5.54 10.97
N SER A 521 7.12 6.17 11.81
CA SER A 521 7.26 7.58 12.19
C SER A 521 6.80 7.82 13.63
N GLN A 522 7.55 8.57 14.44
CA GLN A 522 7.13 8.90 15.80
C GLN A 522 5.98 9.93 15.88
N ASN A 523 5.76 10.70 14.82
CA ASN A 523 4.72 11.73 14.80
C ASN A 523 3.30 11.16 14.62
N PHE A 524 3.18 9.88 14.25
CA PHE A 524 1.91 9.17 14.09
C PHE A 524 1.68 8.22 15.28
N ARG A 525 1.55 8.75 16.49
CA ARG A 525 0.81 8.04 17.55
C ARG A 525 -0.68 8.27 17.28
N ARG A 526 -1.44 7.19 17.04
CA ARG A 526 -2.91 7.23 16.88
C ARG A 526 -3.50 8.15 17.95
N ARG A 527 -4.18 9.22 17.53
CA ARG A 527 -5.08 9.98 18.42
C ARG A 527 -6.35 9.17 18.66
#